data_AF-A0AAP4R8W8-F1
#
_entry.id   AF-A0AAP4R8W8-F1
#
_cell.length_a   1.000
_cell.length_b   1.000
_cell.length_c   1.000
_cell.angle_alpha   90.00
_cell.angle_beta   90.00
_cell.angle_gamma   90.00
#
_symmetry.space_group_name_H-M   'P 1'
#
loop_
_entity.id
_entity.type
_entity.pdbx_description
1 polymer ?
#
loop_
_entity_poly.entity_id
_entity_poly.type
_entity_poly.pdbx_seq_one_letter_code
_entity_poly.pdbx_strand_id
1 'polypeptide(L)'
;MTVVLTADALKKLASGFGVNSIEYNAIIEAASQSDFLAGELNEFGAAGQWQFKRRVAGSGVSTGSRDKVISFDPSWSESPNVFATTLAHELGHALLPGGMGGSLALNPDVSRRWTSSTARTARSRSSLTSTSTRAIQSTTLLPMAHKQRCFSASMVK
;
A
#
# COMPACT_ATOMS: atom_id res chain seq x y z
N MET A 1 12.45 -21.25 -9.04
CA MET A 1 11.24 -22.10 -9.10
C MET A 1 10.08 -21.15 -8.95
N THR A 2 9.16 -21.09 -9.92
CA THR A 2 7.99 -20.20 -9.83
C THR A 2 6.95 -20.81 -8.90
N VAL A 3 6.50 -20.05 -7.90
CA VAL A 3 5.43 -20.47 -6.99
C VAL A 3 4.08 -20.14 -7.61
N VAL A 4 3.25 -21.16 -7.84
CA VAL A 4 1.91 -21.01 -8.42
C VAL A 4 0.86 -20.99 -7.31
N LEU A 5 -0.15 -20.13 -7.45
CA LEU A 5 -1.28 -20.07 -6.50
C LEU A 5 -2.07 -21.38 -6.49
N THR A 6 -2.37 -21.89 -5.30
CA THR A 6 -3.18 -23.10 -5.11
C THR A 6 -4.67 -22.80 -5.29
N ALA A 7 -5.46 -23.85 -5.53
CA ALA A 7 -6.91 -23.74 -5.61
C ALA A 7 -7.53 -23.16 -4.32
N ASP A 8 -6.97 -23.47 -3.16
CA ASP A 8 -7.45 -22.94 -1.87
C ASP A 8 -7.16 -21.44 -1.73
N ALA A 9 -5.97 -20.99 -2.13
CA ALA A 9 -5.64 -19.57 -2.17
C ALA A 9 -6.59 -18.80 -3.09
N LEU A 10 -6.82 -19.30 -4.32
CA LEU A 10 -7.74 -18.71 -5.28
C LEU A 10 -9.18 -18.68 -4.74
N LYS A 11 -9.64 -19.75 -4.09
CA LYS A 11 -10.97 -19.82 -3.47
C LYS A 11 -11.14 -18.81 -2.35
N LYS A 12 -10.12 -18.61 -1.51
CA LYS A 12 -10.17 -17.59 -0.44
C LYS A 12 -10.17 -16.17 -0.99
N LEU A 13 -9.33 -15.89 -1.98
CA LEU A 13 -9.33 -14.60 -2.68
C LEU A 13 -10.70 -14.32 -3.30
N ALA A 14 -11.25 -15.29 -4.02
CA ALA A 14 -12.57 -15.20 -4.62
C ALA A 14 -13.69 -14.96 -3.59
N SER A 15 -13.61 -15.61 -2.42
CA SER A 15 -14.59 -15.44 -1.35
C SER A 15 -14.51 -14.05 -0.69
N GLY A 16 -13.31 -13.48 -0.57
CA GLY A 16 -13.09 -12.18 0.05
C GLY A 16 -13.41 -10.99 -0.84
N PHE A 17 -12.97 -11.06 -2.10
CA PHE A 17 -13.00 -9.93 -3.04
C PHE A 17 -14.04 -10.10 -4.16
N GLY A 18 -14.46 -11.33 -4.43
CA GLY A 18 -15.26 -11.68 -5.61
C GLY A 18 -14.38 -12.14 -6.76
N VAL A 19 -14.82 -13.18 -7.48
CA VAL A 19 -14.13 -13.66 -8.68
C VAL A 19 -14.05 -12.55 -9.73
N ASN A 20 -12.87 -12.37 -10.33
CA ASN A 20 -12.60 -11.36 -11.36
C ASN A 20 -12.82 -9.90 -10.92
N SER A 21 -12.88 -9.61 -9.62
CA SER A 21 -12.82 -8.22 -9.15
C SER A 21 -11.48 -7.57 -9.53
N ILE A 22 -11.43 -6.24 -9.50
CA ILE A 22 -10.20 -5.49 -9.78
C ILE A 22 -9.10 -5.92 -8.80
N GLU A 23 -9.43 -6.03 -7.52
CA GLU A 23 -8.53 -6.45 -6.44
C GLU A 23 -8.09 -7.91 -6.60
N TYR A 24 -9.02 -8.80 -6.92
CA TYR A 24 -8.71 -10.21 -7.16
C TYR A 24 -7.68 -10.36 -8.30
N ASN A 25 -7.91 -9.70 -9.43
CA ASN A 25 -7.00 -9.76 -10.58
C ASN A 25 -5.65 -9.10 -10.27
N ALA A 26 -5.66 -7.96 -9.58
CA ALA A 26 -4.45 -7.27 -9.14
C ALA A 26 -3.57 -8.15 -8.24
N ILE A 27 -4.18 -8.86 -7.28
CA ILE A 27 -3.46 -9.77 -6.39
C ILE A 27 -2.87 -10.94 -7.17
N ILE A 28 -3.63 -11.54 -8.10
CA ILE A 28 -3.13 -12.65 -8.93
C ILE A 28 -1.95 -12.19 -9.80
N GLU A 29 -2.06 -11.02 -10.42
CA GLU A 29 -0.99 -10.45 -11.23
C GLU A 29 0.26 -10.19 -10.37
N ALA A 30 0.11 -9.58 -9.19
CA ALA A 30 1.24 -9.34 -8.29
C ALA A 30 1.87 -10.65 -7.78
N ALA A 31 1.06 -11.66 -7.44
CA ALA A 31 1.54 -12.97 -7.02
C ALA A 31 2.31 -13.68 -8.15
N SER A 32 1.88 -13.54 -9.40
CA SER A 32 2.60 -14.11 -10.56
C SER A 32 4.00 -13.50 -10.76
N GLN A 33 4.24 -12.31 -10.21
CA GLN A 33 5.52 -11.61 -10.27
C GLN A 33 6.36 -11.78 -9.01
N SER A 34 5.84 -12.45 -7.97
CA SER A 34 6.47 -12.55 -6.66
C SER A 34 6.25 -13.92 -6.02
N ASP A 35 7.29 -14.77 -6.07
CA ASP A 35 7.29 -16.09 -5.43
C ASP A 35 6.98 -16.00 -3.93
N PHE A 36 7.44 -14.92 -3.27
CA PHE A 36 7.16 -14.64 -1.87
C PHE A 36 5.65 -14.43 -1.64
N LEU A 37 5.02 -13.51 -2.38
CA LEU A 37 3.58 -13.23 -2.22
C LEU A 37 2.73 -14.46 -2.58
N ALA A 38 3.10 -15.19 -3.63
CA ALA A 38 2.42 -16.43 -3.98
C ALA A 38 2.53 -17.48 -2.87
N GLY A 39 3.71 -17.60 -2.23
CA GLY A 39 3.93 -18.45 -1.06
C GLY A 39 3.03 -18.09 0.12
N GLU A 40 3.03 -16.81 0.53
CA GLU A 40 2.19 -16.32 1.63
C GLU A 40 0.69 -16.54 1.35
N LEU A 41 0.24 -16.29 0.12
CA LEU A 41 -1.16 -16.55 -0.27
C LEU A 41 -1.52 -18.03 -0.23
N ASN A 42 -0.59 -18.91 -0.59
CA ASN A 42 -0.77 -20.36 -0.52
C ASN A 42 -0.86 -20.84 0.93
N GLU A 43 0.01 -20.35 1.81
CA GLU A 43 -0.04 -20.63 3.24
C GLU A 43 -1.35 -20.12 3.86
N PHE A 44 -1.76 -18.90 3.52
CA PHE A 44 -3.04 -18.35 3.95
C PHE A 44 -4.23 -19.14 3.41
N GLY A 45 -4.15 -19.61 2.16
CA GLY A 45 -5.08 -20.54 1.54
C GLY A 45 -5.28 -21.81 2.37
N ALA A 46 -4.18 -22.42 2.82
CA ALA A 46 -4.18 -23.62 3.65
C ALA A 46 -4.59 -23.35 5.11
N ALA A 47 -4.45 -22.12 5.61
CA ALA A 47 -4.74 -21.75 6.99
C ALA A 47 -6.25 -21.67 7.25
N GLY A 48 -6.89 -22.81 7.54
CA GLY A 48 -8.34 -22.99 7.45
C GLY A 48 -9.24 -21.93 8.13
N GLN A 49 -8.88 -21.43 9.32
CA GLN A 49 -9.71 -20.45 10.04
C GLN A 49 -9.60 -19.02 9.50
N TRP A 50 -8.57 -18.73 8.71
CA TRP A 50 -8.31 -17.38 8.22
C TRP A 50 -9.17 -17.03 7.01
N GLN A 51 -9.69 -15.80 6.99
CA GLN A 51 -10.56 -15.33 5.91
C GLN A 51 -10.30 -13.87 5.55
N PHE A 52 -10.59 -13.53 4.29
CA PHE A 52 -10.67 -12.15 3.84
C PHE A 52 -12.09 -11.62 4.05
N LYS A 53 -12.24 -10.37 4.49
CA LYS A 53 -13.55 -9.76 4.72
C LYS A 53 -13.57 -8.30 4.31
N ARG A 54 -14.60 -7.89 3.56
CA ARG A 54 -14.87 -6.45 3.35
C ARG A 54 -15.54 -5.84 4.57
N ARG A 55 -15.07 -4.66 4.99
CA ARG A 55 -15.62 -3.86 6.09
C ARG A 55 -16.34 -2.62 5.55
N VAL A 56 -16.59 -1.66 6.44
CA VAL A 56 -17.22 -0.37 6.11
C VAL A 56 -16.20 0.57 5.47
N ALA A 57 -16.69 1.46 4.61
CA ALA A 57 -15.86 2.49 3.99
C ALA A 57 -15.13 3.34 5.06
N GLY A 58 -13.85 3.63 4.83
CA GLY A 58 -12.99 4.40 5.74
C GLY A 58 -12.34 3.59 6.86
N SER A 59 -12.55 2.27 6.94
CA SER A 59 -11.95 1.44 8.00
C SER A 59 -10.47 1.10 7.79
N GLY A 60 -9.94 1.38 6.60
CA GLY A 60 -8.62 0.93 6.20
C GLY A 60 -8.46 -0.58 6.03
N VAL A 61 -7.21 -1.03 5.92
CA VAL A 61 -6.83 -2.45 5.88
C VAL A 61 -6.26 -2.86 7.23
N SER A 62 -6.65 -4.04 7.74
CA SER A 62 -6.16 -4.54 9.03
C SER A 62 -6.29 -6.04 9.21
N THR A 63 -5.42 -6.61 10.04
CA THR A 63 -5.44 -8.01 10.45
C THR A 63 -5.95 -8.18 11.88
N GLY A 64 -7.03 -8.95 12.04
CA GLY A 64 -7.60 -9.33 13.33
C GLY A 64 -7.23 -10.77 13.69
N SER A 65 -6.23 -10.95 14.55
CA SER A 65 -5.74 -12.30 14.95
C SER A 65 -6.72 -13.10 15.80
N ARG A 66 -7.61 -12.43 16.55
CA ARG A 66 -8.68 -13.05 17.35
C ARG A 66 -9.78 -13.62 16.47
N ASP A 67 -10.22 -12.85 15.49
CA ASP A 67 -11.32 -13.21 14.58
C ASP A 67 -10.83 -13.99 13.36
N LYS A 68 -9.50 -14.13 13.21
CA LYS A 68 -8.82 -14.76 12.07
C LYS A 68 -9.25 -14.13 10.73
N VAL A 69 -9.24 -12.82 10.66
CA VAL A 69 -9.71 -12.06 9.49
C VAL A 69 -8.68 -11.04 9.05
N ILE A 70 -8.41 -10.95 7.75
CA ILE A 70 -7.83 -9.75 7.13
C ILE A 70 -8.99 -8.93 6.53
N SER A 71 -9.14 -7.71 7.01
CA SER A 71 -10.24 -6.81 6.72
C SER A 71 -9.83 -5.75 5.71
N PHE A 72 -10.69 -5.50 4.71
CA PHE A 72 -10.47 -4.51 3.66
C PHE A 72 -11.57 -3.46 3.64
N ASP A 73 -11.18 -2.21 3.61
CA ASP A 73 -12.04 -1.08 3.31
C ASP A 73 -12.45 -1.12 1.83
N PRO A 74 -13.74 -1.20 1.49
CA PRO A 74 -14.21 -1.24 0.11
C PRO A 74 -14.01 0.08 -0.65
N SER A 75 -13.74 1.18 0.06
CA SER A 75 -13.37 2.48 -0.52
C SER A 75 -11.85 2.66 -0.61
N TRP A 76 -11.07 1.63 -0.28
CA TRP A 76 -9.62 1.66 -0.40
C TRP A 76 -9.21 1.82 -1.86
N SER A 77 -8.42 2.85 -2.15
CA SER A 77 -8.00 3.19 -3.50
C SER A 77 -6.49 3.35 -3.57
N GLU A 78 -5.82 2.27 -3.95
CA GLU A 78 -4.39 2.23 -4.26
C GLU A 78 -4.16 1.64 -5.64
N SER A 79 -2.97 1.84 -6.20
CA SER A 79 -2.60 1.08 -7.40
C SER A 79 -2.50 -0.42 -7.06
N PRO A 80 -2.77 -1.32 -8.02
CA PRO A 80 -2.65 -2.77 -7.85
C PRO A 80 -1.37 -3.22 -7.12
N ASN A 81 -0.22 -2.68 -7.51
CA ASN A 81 1.08 -3.04 -6.93
C ASN A 81 1.21 -2.59 -5.47
N VAL A 82 0.73 -1.39 -5.14
CA VAL A 82 0.76 -0.91 -3.76
C VAL A 82 -0.19 -1.73 -2.89
N PHE A 83 -1.40 -2.00 -3.40
CA PHE A 83 -2.36 -2.85 -2.72
C PHE A 83 -1.80 -4.27 -2.44
N ALA A 84 -1.08 -4.86 -3.39
CA ALA A 84 -0.42 -6.15 -3.19
C ALA A 84 0.64 -6.11 -2.08
N THR A 85 1.42 -5.03 -1.96
CA THR A 85 2.37 -4.86 -0.85
C THR A 85 1.67 -4.68 0.50
N THR A 86 0.57 -3.93 0.52
CA THR A 86 -0.29 -3.79 1.72
C THR A 86 -0.85 -5.15 2.13
N LEU A 87 -1.32 -5.96 1.18
CA LEU A 87 -1.78 -7.32 1.47
C LEU A 87 -0.65 -8.22 2.00
N ALA A 88 0.55 -8.17 1.40
CA ALA A 88 1.69 -8.92 1.88
C ALA A 88 2.04 -8.57 3.34
N HIS A 89 1.95 -7.28 3.70
CA HIS A 89 2.14 -6.83 5.08
C HIS A 89 1.13 -7.47 6.04
N GLU A 90 -0.15 -7.49 5.67
CA GLU A 90 -1.20 -8.08 6.49
C GLU A 90 -1.11 -9.62 6.58
N LEU A 91 -0.71 -10.29 5.49
CA LEU A 91 -0.43 -11.73 5.50
C LEU A 91 0.66 -12.09 6.51
N GLY A 92 1.71 -11.26 6.61
CA GLY A 92 2.74 -11.42 7.63
C GLY A 92 2.20 -11.40 9.06
N HIS A 93 1.22 -10.53 9.37
CA HIS A 93 0.54 -10.54 10.68
C HIS A 93 -0.30 -11.78 10.90
N ALA A 94 -0.89 -12.33 9.84
CA ALA A 94 -1.77 -13.49 9.93
C ALA A 94 -1.01 -14.81 10.09
N LEU A 95 0.13 -14.96 9.42
CA LEU A 95 0.86 -16.22 9.28
C LEU A 95 2.00 -16.38 10.28
N LEU A 96 2.64 -15.29 10.71
CA LEU A 96 3.79 -15.39 11.61
C LEU A 96 3.36 -15.54 13.09
N PRO A 97 3.84 -16.57 13.82
CA PRO A 97 3.62 -16.72 15.25
C PRO A 97 4.20 -15.50 16.00
N GLY A 98 3.34 -14.75 16.69
CA GLY A 98 3.74 -13.51 17.37
C GLY A 98 3.53 -12.23 16.55
N GLY A 99 2.95 -12.31 15.35
CA GLY A 99 2.39 -11.17 14.63
C GLY A 99 1.25 -10.53 15.41
N MET A 100 1.59 -9.62 16.34
CA MET A 100 0.61 -8.73 16.95
C MET A 100 -0.03 -7.91 15.84
N GLY A 101 -1.36 -8.01 15.71
CA GLY A 101 -2.15 -7.38 14.66
C GLY A 101 -1.65 -5.97 14.35
N GLY A 102 -1.27 -5.78 13.08
CA GLY A 102 -0.74 -4.52 12.58
C GLY A 102 -1.65 -3.35 12.90
N SER A 103 -1.03 -2.20 13.21
CA SER A 103 -1.71 -0.91 13.26
C SER A 103 -2.50 -0.69 11.96
N LEU A 104 -3.75 -0.22 12.08
CA LEU A 104 -4.62 0.13 10.96
C LEU A 104 -3.85 0.91 9.88
N ALA A 105 -3.76 0.35 8.66
CA ALA A 105 -3.36 1.12 7.50
C ALA A 105 -4.53 2.03 7.13
N LEU A 106 -4.37 3.34 7.24
CA LEU A 106 -5.42 4.33 6.91
C LEU A 106 -5.57 4.50 5.40
N ASN A 107 -6.81 4.62 4.94
CA ASN A 107 -7.12 4.80 3.53
C ASN A 107 -6.36 6.01 2.97
N PRO A 108 -5.54 5.85 1.92
CA PRO A 108 -4.73 6.94 1.38
C PRO A 108 -5.59 8.11 0.87
N ASP A 109 -6.85 7.86 0.50
CA ASP A 109 -7.78 8.92 0.10
C ASP A 109 -8.31 9.71 1.31
N VAL A 110 -8.48 9.05 2.47
CA VAL A 110 -8.83 9.73 3.74
C VAL A 110 -7.68 10.63 4.21
N SER A 111 -6.43 10.19 4.01
CA SER A 111 -5.23 10.97 4.34
C SER A 111 -5.11 12.24 3.48
N ARG A 112 -5.53 12.20 2.20
CA ARG A 112 -5.53 13.38 1.31
C ARG A 112 -6.62 14.39 1.64
N ARG A 113 -7.76 13.93 2.19
CA ARG A 113 -8.86 14.82 2.60
C ARG A 113 -8.47 15.76 3.75
N TRP A 114 -7.62 15.30 4.67
CA TRP A 114 -7.14 16.12 5.80
C TRP A 114 -6.16 17.22 5.37
N THR A 115 -5.31 16.99 4.36
CA THR A 115 -4.41 18.02 3.83
C THR A 115 -5.12 19.04 2.94
N SER A 116 -6.33 18.73 2.46
CA SER A 116 -7.11 19.59 1.56
C SER A 116 -8.05 20.55 2.28
N SER A 117 -8.30 20.36 3.59
CA SER A 117 -9.21 21.22 4.36
C SER A 117 -8.51 22.46 4.94
N THR A 118 -7.19 22.46 5.10
CA THR A 118 -6.44 23.62 5.63
C THR A 118 -6.18 24.71 4.57
N ALA A 119 -6.35 24.41 3.27
CA ALA A 119 -6.12 25.38 2.20
C ALA A 119 -7.32 26.29 1.89
N ARG A 120 -8.46 26.14 2.60
CA ARG A 120 -9.71 26.85 2.30
C ARG A 120 -10.20 27.73 3.45
N THR A 121 -9.29 28.41 4.14
CA THR A 121 -9.64 29.54 5.02
C THR A 121 -8.54 30.61 4.96
N ALA A 122 -8.17 31.01 3.75
CA ALA A 122 -7.39 32.22 3.50
C ALA A 122 -7.92 32.91 2.24
N ARG A 123 -9.24 33.22 2.22
CA ARG A 123 -9.80 34.13 1.23
C ARG A 123 -10.91 34.96 1.85
N SER A 124 -10.51 36.04 2.53
CA SER A 124 -11.35 37.23 2.62
C SER A 124 -10.48 38.46 2.88
N ARG A 125 -10.62 39.44 1.97
CA ARG A 125 -10.10 40.82 1.99
C ARG A 125 -8.58 40.93 1.75
N SER A 126 -8.07 41.60 0.71
CA SER A 126 -8.56 42.83 0.06
C SER A 126 -8.14 42.93 -1.41
N SER A 127 -9.01 43.57 -2.17
CA SER A 127 -8.90 44.04 -3.54
C SER A 127 -7.83 45.12 -3.75
N LEU A 128 -7.11 45.06 -4.88
CA LEU A 128 -7.11 46.07 -5.98
C LEU A 128 -5.86 45.91 -6.88
N THR A 129 -6.11 45.86 -8.20
CA THR A 129 -5.31 46.37 -9.35
C THR A 129 -3.82 45.95 -9.44
N SER A 130 -3.29 45.35 -10.52
CA SER A 130 -3.16 45.93 -11.86
C SER A 130 -2.48 44.93 -12.85
N THR A 131 -2.95 44.90 -14.10
CA THR A 131 -2.17 44.89 -15.37
C THR A 131 -1.17 43.77 -15.76
N SER A 132 -1.37 43.28 -17.01
CA SER A 132 -0.37 42.88 -18.04
C SER A 132 0.48 41.61 -17.94
N THR A 133 0.07 40.65 -18.78
CA THR A 133 0.80 39.86 -19.80
C THR A 133 2.33 39.80 -19.84
N ARG A 134 2.83 38.55 -19.97
CA ARG A 134 4.07 38.03 -20.59
C ARG A 134 5.41 38.23 -19.86
N ALA A 135 6.08 37.13 -19.52
CA ALA A 135 7.11 36.47 -20.34
C ALA A 135 8.04 35.58 -19.49
N ILE A 136 8.45 34.47 -20.10
CA ILE A 136 9.42 33.48 -19.65
C ILE A 136 10.78 34.14 -19.41
N GLN A 137 11.45 33.87 -18.28
CA GLN A 137 12.91 33.77 -18.25
C GLN A 137 13.40 32.67 -17.31
N SER A 138 14.17 31.80 -17.95
CA SER A 138 15.02 30.71 -17.47
C SER A 138 16.14 31.14 -16.52
N THR A 139 16.46 30.22 -15.61
CA THR A 139 17.78 29.85 -15.06
C THR A 139 18.70 30.95 -14.49
N THR A 140 19.17 30.78 -13.25
CA THR A 140 20.59 30.56 -12.87
C THR A 140 20.73 30.44 -11.33
N LEU A 141 21.70 29.64 -10.89
CA LEU A 141 22.46 29.62 -9.61
C LEU A 141 22.23 28.35 -8.77
N LEU A 142 23.21 27.53 -8.38
CA LEU A 142 24.61 27.18 -8.74
C LEU A 142 24.91 25.90 -7.87
N PRO A 143 26.00 25.15 -8.11
CA PRO A 143 26.23 23.79 -7.61
C PRO A 143 26.96 23.76 -6.26
N MET A 144 26.92 22.60 -5.56
CA MET A 144 27.89 22.03 -4.61
C MET A 144 27.16 20.97 -3.75
N ALA A 145 27.64 19.78 -3.40
CA ALA A 145 28.98 19.22 -3.45
C ALA A 145 28.90 17.68 -3.54
N HIS A 146 29.85 17.14 -4.29
CA HIS A 146 30.25 15.75 -4.35
C HIS A 146 30.85 15.35 -3.00
N LYS A 147 30.39 14.25 -2.37
CA LYS A 147 31.18 13.56 -1.34
C LYS A 147 31.06 12.05 -1.51
N GLN A 148 31.93 11.53 -2.38
CA GLN A 148 32.42 10.16 -2.30
C GLN A 148 33.02 9.95 -0.90
N ARG A 149 32.65 8.86 -0.24
CA ARG A 149 33.54 8.20 0.71
C ARG A 149 33.80 6.79 0.20
N CYS A 150 35.01 6.61 -0.32
CA CYS A 150 35.68 5.34 -0.36
C CYS A 150 35.87 4.83 1.09
N PHE A 151 35.64 3.55 1.31
CA PHE A 151 36.31 2.81 2.38
C PHE A 151 36.89 1.55 1.74
N SER A 152 38.22 1.54 1.59
CA SER A 152 39.00 0.33 1.33
C SER A 152 39.59 -0.18 2.64
N ALA A 153 39.33 -1.46 2.89
CA ALA A 153 40.10 -2.51 3.56
C ALA A 153 41.23 -2.18 4.57
N SER A 154 41.21 -2.90 5.70
CA SER A 154 42.34 -3.77 6.03
C SER A 154 41.99 -4.94 6.95
N MET A 155 42.63 -6.04 6.58
CA MET A 155 42.82 -7.33 7.24
C MET A 155 43.78 -7.19 8.46
N VAL A 156 44.11 -8.33 9.10
CA VAL A 156 45.03 -8.57 10.25
C VAL A 156 44.25 -8.75 11.57
N LYS A 157 44.27 -9.88 12.26
CA LYS A 157 45.15 -11.07 12.27
C LYS A 157 44.35 -12.29 12.72
#